data_AF-A0A1L9Q1W1-F1
#
_entry.id   AF-A0A1L9Q1W1-F1
#
_cell.length_a   1.000
_cell.length_b   1.000
_cell.length_c   1.000
_cell.angle_alpha   90.00
_cell.angle_beta   90.00
_cell.angle_gamma   90.00
#
_symmetry.space_group_name_H-M   'P 1'
#
loop_
_entity.id
_entity.type
_entity.pdbx_description
1 polymer ?
#
loop_
_entity_poly.entity_id
_entity_poly.type
_entity_poly.pdbx_seq_one_letter_code
_entity_poly.pdbx_strand_id
1 'polypeptide(L)' 'ITLYTIYMPILRIQIISFIQTWNNHKIQKQPNRPYLVPGKPFMNYNFPPTGVL' A
#
# COMPACT_ATOMS: atom_id res chain seq x y z
N ILE A 1 -21.54 19.24 2.26
CA ILE A 1 -20.44 19.97 2.94
C ILE A 1 -20.09 19.31 4.30
N THR A 2 -21.06 18.98 5.15
CA THR A 2 -20.83 18.37 6.48
C THR A 2 -20.17 16.99 6.49
N LEU A 3 -20.59 16.07 5.61
CA LEU A 3 -19.96 14.75 5.51
C LEU A 3 -18.49 14.84 5.08
N TYR A 4 -18.20 15.73 4.13
CA TYR A 4 -16.85 15.92 3.62
C TYR A 4 -15.88 16.37 4.73
N THR A 5 -16.30 17.31 5.57
CA THR A 5 -15.46 17.81 6.67
C THR A 5 -15.20 16.75 7.75
N ILE A 6 -16.12 15.81 7.94
CA ILE A 6 -15.97 14.70 8.92
C ILE A 6 -15.08 13.59 8.33
N TYR A 7 -15.34 13.18 7.09
CA TYR A 7 -14.66 12.01 6.50
C TYR A 7 -13.27 12.31 5.96
N MET A 8 -13.01 13.50 5.42
CA MET A 8 -11.70 13.84 4.86
C MET A 8 -10.52 13.67 5.83
N PRO A 9 -10.57 14.13 7.10
CA PRO A 9 -9.47 13.88 8.03
C PRO A 9 -9.31 12.38 8.35
N ILE A 10 -10.41 11.63 8.50
CA ILE A 10 -10.39 10.19 8.76
C ILE A 10 -9.72 9.46 7.59
N LEU A 11 -10.15 9.76 6.36
CA LEU A 11 -9.60 9.16 5.15
C LEU A 11 -8.11 9.47 4.99
N ARG A 12 -7.68 10.71 5.26
CA ARG A 12 -6.25 11.07 5.20
C ARG A 12 -5.40 10.20 6.14
N ILE A 13 -5.86 10.02 7.38
CA ILE A 13 -5.15 9.19 8.37
C ILE A 13 -5.12 7.73 7.91
N GLN A 14 -6.26 7.20 7.47
CA GLN A 14 -6.37 5.81 7.02
C GLN A 14 -5.52 5.53 5.79
N ILE A 15 -5.49 6.45 4.81
CA ILE A 15 -4.69 6.32 3.60
C ILE A 15 -3.20 6.31 3.96
N ILE A 16 -2.72 7.21 4.82
CA ILE A 16 -1.30 7.24 5.22
C ILE A 16 -0.93 5.94 5.94
N SER A 17 -1.76 5.47 6.88
CA SER A 17 -1.54 4.21 7.60
C SER A 17 -1.53 3.00 6.65
N PHE A 18 -2.44 2.98 5.67
CA PHE A 18 -2.46 1.97 4.63
C PHE A 18 -1.17 1.97 3.81
N ILE A 19 -0.70 3.13 3.35
CA ILE A 19 0.53 3.24 2.55
C ILE A 19 1.75 2.77 3.34
N GLN A 20 1.86 3.14 4.61
CA GLN A 20 2.95 2.69 5.48
C GLN A 20 2.93 1.18 5.67
N THR A 21 1.75 0.61 5.89
CA THR A 21 1.58 -0.84 6.05
C THR A 21 1.92 -1.55 4.75
N TRP A 22 1.42 -1.06 3.61
CA TRP A 22 1.70 -1.62 2.30
C TRP A 22 3.18 -1.57 1.94
N ASN A 23 3.90 -0.49 2.24
CA ASN A 23 5.31 -0.39 1.85
C ASN A 23 6.25 -1.22 2.75
N ASN A 24 5.80 -1.61 3.94
CA ASN A 24 6.63 -2.32 4.92
C ASN A 24 6.21 -3.77 5.18
N HIS A 25 4.99 -4.18 4.79
CA HIS A 25 4.55 -5.55 5.00
C HIS A 25 5.45 -6.52 4.24
N LYS A 26 5.75 -7.67 4.87
CA LYS A 26 6.45 -8.77 4.21
C LYS A 26 5.41 -9.67 3.54
N ILE A 27 5.57 -9.92 2.25
CA ILE A 27 4.80 -10.93 1.53
C ILE A 27 5.18 -12.29 2.11
N GLN A 28 4.20 -12.94 2.75
CA GLN A 28 4.38 -14.26 3.33
C GLN A 28 4.38 -15.33 2.23
N LYS A 29 5.09 -16.44 2.47
CA LYS A 29 5.09 -17.58 1.55
C LYS A 29 3.70 -18.21 1.54
N GLN A 30 3.03 -18.21 0.39
CA GLN A 30 1.72 -18.82 0.20
C GLN A 30 1.89 -20.17 -0.52
N PRO A 31 1.64 -21.34 0.13
CA PRO A 31 1.90 -22.66 -0.44
C PRO A 31 1.22 -22.92 -1.79
N ASN A 32 0.01 -22.40 -1.97
CA ASN A 32 -0.80 -22.59 -3.18
C ASN A 32 -0.53 -21.53 -4.26
N ARG A 33 0.48 -20.67 -4.09
CA ARG A 33 0.82 -19.60 -5.04
C ARG A 33 2.34 -19.52 -5.26
N PRO A 34 2.93 -20.51 -5.97
CA PRO A 34 4.37 -20.59 -6.16
C PRO A 34 4.94 -19.46 -7.03
N TYR A 35 4.10 -18.78 -7.80
CA TYR A 35 4.47 -17.64 -8.64
C TYR A 35 4.64 -16.32 -7.86
N LEU A 36 4.21 -16.26 -6.60
CA LEU A 36 4.38 -15.08 -5.76
C LEU A 36 5.71 -15.15 -5.01
N VAL A 37 6.57 -14.16 -5.24
CA VAL A 37 7.85 -14.04 -4.55
C VAL A 37 7.61 -13.59 -3.10
N PRO A 38 8.01 -14.39 -2.09
CA PRO A 38 7.94 -13.99 -0.69
C PRO A 38 9.05 -12.97 -0.36
N GLY A 39 8.82 -12.10 0.63
CA GLY A 39 9.81 -11.10 1.05
C GLY A 39 9.28 -9.68 0.99
N LYS A 40 10.15 -8.72 0.62
CA LYS A 40 9.77 -7.31 0.54
C LYS A 40 9.00 -7.03 -0.77
N PRO A 41 7.90 -6.28 -0.74
CA PRO A 41 7.19 -5.86 -1.96
C PRO A 41 8.14 -5.11 -2.88
N PHE A 42 8.14 -5.47 -4.17
CA PHE A 42 8.89 -4.74 -5.20
C PHE A 42 8.16 -3.45 -5.61
N MET A 43 6.83 -3.52 -5.74
CA MET A 43 5.97 -2.38 -6.07
C MET A 43 5.31 -1.81 -4.81
N ASN A 44 5.95 -0.80 -4.24
CA ASN A 44 5.37 0.03 -3.19
C ASN A 44 4.20 0.87 -3.74
N TYR A 45 3.36 1.40 -2.86
CA TYR A 45 2.21 2.22 -3.28
C TYR A 45 2.63 3.45 -4.09
N ASN A 46 3.77 4.05 -3.73
CA ASN A 46 4.37 5.19 -4.43
C ASN A 46 5.43 4.75 -5.46
N PHE A 47 5.27 3.58 -6.08
CA PHE A 47 6.22 3.13 -7.10
C PHE A 47 6.19 4.08 -8.30
N PRO A 48 7.35 4.56 -8.78
CA PRO A 48 7.38 5.53 -9.86
C PRO A 48 6.79 4.94 -11.14
N PRO A 49 6.11 5.75 -11.97
CA PRO A 49 5.67 5.31 -13.28
C PRO A 49 6.89 4.92 -14.14
N THR A 50 6.68 3.95 -15.03
CA THR A 50 7.74 3.41 -15.87
C THR A 50 8.38 4.53 -16.71
N GLY A 51 9.70 4.69 -16.62
CA GLY A 51 10.45 5.68 -17.40
C GLY A 51 10.80 6.98 -16.65
N VAL A 52 10.47 7.09 -15.36
CA VAL A 52 10.95 8.17 -14.49
C VAL A 52 12.05 7.59 -13.58
N LEU A 53 13.31 7.92 -13.88
CA LEU A 53 14.49 7.65 -13.04
C LEU A 53 14.82 8.87 -12.20
#